data_AF-A0A4Z1J9W9-F1
#
_entry.id   AF-A0A4Z1J9W9-F1
#
_cell.length_a   1.000
_cell.length_b   1.000
_cell.length_c   1.000
_cell.angle_alpha   90.00
_cell.angle_beta   90.00
_cell.angle_gamma   90.00
#
_symmetry.space_group_name_H-M   'P 1'
#
loop_
_entity.id
_entity.type
_entity.pdbx_description
1 polymer ?
#
loop_
_entity_poly.entity_id
_entity_poly.type
_entity_poly.pdbx_seq_one_letter_code
_entity_poly.pdbx_strand_id
1 'polypeptide(L)'
;MAPHSVGPEPEELSRAISELDLTVLRGVDGATDESDIKMNKRYTRDQLLSIRSKSSSSDDERIHINVPEIATGVKTPPAPPRVPPPTPVHLSVTPASGTNTPVARLPVTPEESDKKEEGADDGGADGDAKVTEGGEGEPKRKKKKSGGKKKAAGPTGFEEFYADPPLTPDEYKEECDIYHEGRTFAARIETCIQRYRARRKFDSTRANILTKYFALGGIESGTKTFNGGLDQETLDNSTAAEIAAIQATDFVRASNAKYYDPSDTENWVVDWEGVAKGFLSYRAPRILGDGAEEVTMFCGVVKNFLNYVLAHEVCKEYTKEIIAARRLCDVAEREFDAIRRLRQVFPGDFNVAASTLFGENYKRNFEINSAWANPEDDLDQWNSNIPVLSLPVCQFVFGGIVAFIGDKSHFEKAKNGDIHVVTIETRFLEVADIHRASANVVKEFSHVKDPRGLGALKPIGKLLCKSWEGPGYAYEDKTDDGIDELDDSIEEFWIEDEILQQCYPGLKLEVIVHELNIGVKYFDQVVEFFPSFHLYLPNEKMMGWKEPVPNERPPPTEDDPDAEEKVMDAIAKDAANEVERI
;
A
#
# COMPACT_ATOMS: atom_id res chain seq x y z
N MET A 1 23.90 -47.21 16.17
CA MET A 1 22.97 -47.07 17.32
C MET A 1 23.65 -46.23 18.39
N ALA A 2 23.42 -44.93 18.34
CA ALA A 2 23.75 -43.95 19.38
C ALA A 2 22.42 -43.31 19.80
N PRO A 3 22.22 -42.97 21.08
CA PRO A 3 20.91 -42.59 21.59
C PRO A 3 20.51 -41.20 21.10
N HIS A 4 19.21 -41.06 20.82
CA HIS A 4 18.53 -39.83 20.48
C HIS A 4 18.81 -38.76 21.54
N SER A 5 19.29 -37.59 21.11
CA SER A 5 19.26 -36.37 21.93
C SER A 5 17.82 -35.86 21.92
N VAL A 6 17.01 -36.35 22.86
CA VAL A 6 15.70 -35.78 23.16
C VAL A 6 15.94 -34.36 23.67
N GLY A 7 15.27 -33.37 23.08
CA GLY A 7 15.29 -32.00 23.62
C GLY A 7 14.76 -31.98 25.06
N PRO A 8 15.02 -30.91 25.83
CA PRO A 8 14.61 -30.87 27.22
C PRO A 8 13.10 -31.11 27.35
N GLU A 9 12.72 -31.99 28.28
CA GLU A 9 11.32 -32.33 28.56
C GLU A 9 10.56 -31.07 29.05
N PRO A 10 9.25 -30.95 28.80
CA PRO A 10 8.44 -29.78 29.18
C PRO A 10 8.57 -29.38 30.67
N GLU A 11 8.84 -30.35 31.54
CA GLU A 11 9.06 -30.15 32.98
C GLU A 11 10.41 -29.47 33.30
N GLU A 12 11.44 -29.70 32.49
CA GLU A 12 12.76 -29.05 32.64
C GLU A 12 12.68 -27.57 32.21
N LEU A 13 11.81 -27.25 31.25
CA LEU A 13 11.51 -25.88 30.84
C LEU A 13 10.65 -25.14 31.87
N SER A 14 9.68 -25.83 32.50
CA SER A 14 8.91 -25.29 33.63
C SER A 14 9.81 -24.98 34.85
N ARG A 15 10.85 -25.80 35.07
CA ARG A 15 11.92 -25.49 36.05
C ARG A 15 12.77 -24.31 35.64
N ALA A 16 13.20 -24.20 34.38
CA ALA A 16 13.98 -23.06 33.90
C ALA A 16 13.20 -21.72 33.99
N ILE A 17 11.87 -21.76 33.83
CA ILE A 17 10.98 -20.61 34.05
C ILE A 17 10.84 -20.30 35.56
N SER A 18 10.85 -21.32 36.41
CA SER A 18 10.86 -21.14 37.87
C SER A 18 12.23 -20.63 38.39
N GLU A 19 13.30 -20.86 37.65
CA GLU A 19 14.68 -20.40 37.91
C GLU A 19 14.98 -19.01 37.35
N LEU A 20 14.14 -18.49 36.44
CA LEU A 20 14.08 -17.05 36.17
C LEU A 20 13.55 -16.39 37.43
N ASP A 21 14.45 -15.83 38.23
CA ASP A 21 14.12 -15.06 39.42
C ASP A 21 13.44 -13.75 39.00
N LEU A 22 12.14 -13.83 38.69
CA LEU A 22 11.28 -12.71 38.31
C LEU A 22 11.17 -11.67 39.45
N THR A 23 11.54 -12.05 40.67
CA THR A 23 11.66 -11.16 41.82
C THR A 23 12.90 -10.28 41.77
N VAL A 24 13.99 -10.72 41.12
CA VAL A 24 15.19 -9.88 40.89
C VAL A 24 14.95 -8.81 39.82
N LEU A 25 14.01 -9.03 38.89
CA LEU A 25 13.59 -8.03 37.89
C LEU A 25 12.74 -6.89 38.48
N ARG A 26 12.23 -7.04 39.72
CA ARG A 26 11.35 -6.08 40.39
C ARG A 26 12.08 -5.01 41.22
N GLY A 27 13.39 -4.86 41.02
CA GLY A 27 14.22 -3.95 41.80
C GLY A 27 14.09 -2.49 41.38
N VAL A 28 12.97 -1.84 41.70
CA VAL A 28 12.76 -0.42 42.10
C VAL A 28 11.27 -0.13 41.97
N ASP A 29 10.70 0.49 43.00
CA ASP A 29 9.27 0.69 43.23
C ASP A 29 8.44 1.11 42.01
N GLY A 30 7.49 0.25 41.62
CA GLY A 30 6.42 0.53 40.67
C GLY A 30 5.38 1.50 41.23
N ALA A 31 5.81 2.72 41.55
CA ALA A 31 4.96 3.86 41.81
C ALA A 31 5.39 5.00 40.88
N THR A 32 4.84 5.00 39.66
CA THR A 32 4.87 6.19 38.81
C THR A 32 3.86 7.19 39.38
N ASP A 33 4.36 8.21 40.09
CA ASP A 33 3.58 9.42 40.41
C ASP A 33 3.13 10.07 39.09
N GLU A 34 1.87 10.50 39.03
CA GLU A 34 1.21 11.17 37.90
C GLU A 34 1.88 12.49 37.45
N SER A 35 2.98 12.91 38.08
CA SER A 35 3.67 14.18 37.81
C SER A 35 4.71 14.14 36.68
N ASP A 36 5.13 12.97 36.20
CA ASP A 36 6.17 12.87 35.16
C ASP A 36 5.65 12.94 33.71
N ILE A 37 4.34 13.14 33.54
CA ILE A 37 3.64 13.28 32.24
C ILE A 37 4.07 14.56 31.47
N LYS A 38 4.92 15.43 32.04
CA LYS A 38 5.26 16.75 31.46
C LYS A 38 6.65 16.93 30.84
N MET A 39 7.43 15.87 30.58
CA MET A 39 8.71 16.02 29.87
C MET A 39 8.80 15.14 28.62
N ASN A 40 7.95 15.45 27.63
CA ASN A 40 8.09 14.96 26.25
C ASN A 40 9.31 15.62 25.56
N LYS A 41 10.50 15.06 25.76
CA LYS A 41 11.65 15.32 24.92
C LYS A 41 12.00 14.04 24.15
N ARG A 42 11.77 14.06 22.83
CA ARG A 42 12.33 13.08 21.90
C ARG A 42 13.83 12.95 22.18
N TYR A 43 14.32 11.74 22.42
CA TYR A 43 15.76 11.56 22.49
C TYR A 43 16.37 11.66 21.09
N THR A 44 17.46 12.40 20.96
CA THR A 44 18.19 12.54 19.71
C THR A 44 19.00 11.27 19.42
N ARG A 45 19.39 11.07 18.15
CA ARG A 45 20.31 10.00 17.74
C ARG A 45 21.58 9.98 18.61
N ASP A 46 22.08 11.15 18.99
CA ASP A 46 23.27 11.28 19.83
C ASP A 46 23.03 10.82 21.27
N GLN A 47 21.82 10.99 21.81
CA GLN A 47 21.46 10.47 23.12
C GLN A 47 21.41 8.94 23.11
N LEU A 48 20.88 8.32 22.06
CA LEU A 48 20.93 6.86 21.89
C LEU A 48 22.37 6.33 21.71
N LEU A 49 23.19 7.05 20.95
CA LEU A 49 24.61 6.72 20.78
C LEU A 49 25.40 6.89 22.08
N SER A 50 24.98 7.79 22.98
CA SER A 50 25.61 8.00 24.29
C SER A 50 25.29 6.88 25.30
N ILE A 51 24.11 6.25 25.19
CA ILE A 51 23.74 5.05 25.96
C ILE A 51 24.57 3.85 25.51
N ARG A 52 24.99 3.85 24.23
CA ARG A 52 25.95 2.89 23.68
C ARG A 52 27.38 3.26 24.10
N SER A 53 27.67 3.39 25.39
CA SER A 53 29.00 3.77 25.85
C SER A 53 29.97 2.58 25.89
N LYS A 54 30.98 2.68 25.03
CA LYS A 54 32.40 2.45 25.31
C LYS A 54 32.75 1.21 26.15
N SER A 55 33.22 0.18 25.45
CA SER A 55 34.11 -0.82 26.03
C SER A 55 35.32 -0.16 26.71
N SER A 56 35.67 -0.67 27.90
CA SER A 56 36.86 -0.39 28.73
C SER A 56 36.83 0.87 29.60
N SER A 57 36.49 0.71 30.87
CA SER A 57 37.47 0.66 31.97
C SER A 57 36.76 0.35 33.29
N SER A 58 37.51 -0.28 34.18
CA SER A 58 37.14 -0.94 35.44
C SER A 58 36.34 -0.10 36.42
N ASP A 59 35.22 -0.65 36.90
CA ASP A 59 35.02 -1.09 38.29
C ASP A 59 33.71 -1.90 38.33
N ASP A 60 33.84 -3.23 38.35
CA ASP A 60 32.73 -4.20 38.36
C ASP A 60 32.20 -4.36 39.80
N GLU A 61 31.00 -3.85 40.09
CA GLU A 61 30.09 -4.50 41.05
C GLU A 61 29.17 -5.44 40.26
N ARG A 62 29.73 -6.59 39.84
CA ARG A 62 28.92 -7.71 39.32
C ARG A 62 28.44 -8.55 40.49
N ILE A 63 27.13 -8.76 40.56
CA ILE A 63 26.53 -9.77 41.41
C ILE A 63 26.90 -11.14 40.82
N HIS A 64 27.79 -11.86 41.49
CA HIS A 64 28.15 -13.24 41.14
C HIS A 64 27.17 -14.21 41.81
N ILE A 65 26.45 -15.00 41.00
CA ILE A 65 25.69 -16.16 41.47
C ILE A 65 26.54 -17.40 41.23
N ASN A 66 26.92 -18.10 42.31
CA ASN A 66 27.66 -19.35 42.27
C ASN A 66 26.76 -20.50 41.81
N VAL A 67 27.18 -21.25 40.79
CA VAL A 67 26.64 -22.57 40.44
C VAL A 67 27.77 -23.59 40.59
N PRO A 68 27.55 -24.79 41.16
CA PRO A 68 28.62 -25.77 41.40
C PRO A 68 29.17 -26.35 40.09
N GLU A 69 30.51 -26.44 39.99
CA GLU A 69 31.24 -27.10 38.90
C GLU A 69 30.80 -28.56 38.71
N ILE A 70 30.43 -28.92 37.48
CA ILE A 70 30.55 -30.29 36.99
C ILE A 70 31.75 -30.34 36.05
N ALA A 71 32.79 -31.01 36.53
CA ALA A 71 34.01 -31.28 35.80
C ALA A 71 33.80 -32.42 34.79
N THR A 72 34.08 -32.17 33.50
CA THR A 72 34.61 -33.19 32.59
C THR A 72 35.46 -32.52 31.52
N GLY A 73 36.77 -32.71 31.59
CA GLY A 73 37.71 -32.30 30.55
C GLY A 73 37.85 -33.35 29.46
N VAL A 74 38.05 -32.90 28.22
CA VAL A 74 38.83 -33.61 27.19
C VAL A 74 39.56 -32.55 26.36
N LYS A 75 40.87 -32.72 26.20
CA LYS A 75 41.76 -31.93 25.35
C LYS A 75 41.65 -32.40 23.89
N THR A 76 41.61 -31.48 22.94
CA THR A 76 41.86 -31.77 21.51
C THR A 76 42.85 -30.74 20.90
N PRO A 77 43.73 -31.15 19.97
CA PRO A 77 44.93 -30.40 19.57
C PRO A 77 44.67 -29.34 18.48
N PRO A 78 45.66 -28.45 18.19
CA PRO A 78 45.46 -27.30 17.30
C PRO A 78 45.38 -27.69 15.82
N ALA A 79 44.51 -27.00 15.07
CA ALA A 79 44.33 -27.15 13.63
C ALA A 79 45.45 -26.48 12.81
N PRO A 80 45.88 -27.05 11.67
CA PRO A 80 46.83 -26.42 10.74
C PRO A 80 46.16 -25.34 9.86
N PRO A 81 46.95 -24.40 9.29
CA PRO A 81 46.44 -23.17 8.67
C PRO A 81 45.76 -23.40 7.31
N ARG A 82 44.68 -22.64 7.06
CA ARG A 82 43.88 -22.65 5.82
C ARG A 82 44.66 -22.02 4.66
N VAL A 83 44.68 -22.72 3.52
CA VAL A 83 45.17 -22.22 2.22
C VAL A 83 43.95 -21.70 1.42
N PRO A 84 44.02 -20.53 0.74
CA PRO A 84 42.89 -19.98 0.01
C PRO A 84 42.62 -20.72 -1.32
N PRO A 85 41.36 -20.79 -1.79
CA PRO A 85 41.00 -21.45 -3.04
C PRO A 85 41.32 -20.58 -4.28
N PRO A 86 41.63 -21.19 -5.43
CA PRO A 86 41.89 -20.47 -6.68
C PRO A 86 40.60 -20.12 -7.45
N THR A 87 40.62 -18.97 -8.12
CA THR A 87 39.61 -18.44 -9.05
C THR A 87 39.42 -19.33 -10.29
N PRO A 88 38.19 -19.58 -10.80
CA PRO A 88 38.00 -20.33 -12.04
C PRO A 88 37.89 -19.41 -13.27
N VAL A 89 38.51 -19.86 -14.37
CA VAL A 89 38.43 -19.30 -15.72
C VAL A 89 37.54 -20.21 -16.59
N HIS A 90 36.60 -19.56 -17.26
CA HIS A 90 35.84 -19.83 -18.50
C HIS A 90 35.97 -21.15 -19.31
N LEU A 91 34.86 -21.42 -20.03
CA LEU A 91 34.60 -22.26 -21.23
C LEU A 91 33.89 -23.60 -20.92
N SER A 92 32.93 -24.13 -21.69
CA SER A 92 31.99 -23.69 -22.74
C SER A 92 31.28 -24.97 -23.27
N VAL A 93 30.05 -24.82 -23.80
CA VAL A 93 29.35 -25.68 -24.80
C VAL A 93 28.47 -26.87 -24.33
N THR A 94 27.19 -26.71 -24.70
CA THR A 94 25.93 -27.52 -24.81
C THR A 94 25.97 -28.80 -25.70
N PRO A 95 24.85 -29.49 -26.08
CA PRO A 95 23.52 -29.80 -25.47
C PRO A 95 23.01 -31.27 -25.72
N ALA A 96 21.88 -31.68 -25.11
CA ALA A 96 20.83 -32.59 -25.65
C ALA A 96 19.68 -32.71 -24.61
N SER A 97 18.44 -32.24 -24.86
CA SER A 97 17.28 -32.89 -25.54
C SER A 97 16.87 -34.23 -24.90
N GLY A 98 15.63 -34.55 -24.50
CA GLY A 98 14.27 -33.99 -24.56
C GLY A 98 13.43 -34.76 -23.50
N THR A 99 12.13 -34.62 -23.22
CA THR A 99 10.90 -34.25 -23.96
C THR A 99 9.77 -34.15 -22.90
N ASN A 100 9.05 -33.03 -22.80
CA ASN A 100 7.68 -32.76 -23.31
C ASN A 100 6.51 -33.23 -22.40
N THR A 101 5.83 -32.33 -21.64
CA THR A 101 4.68 -31.39 -21.94
C THR A 101 3.30 -32.02 -21.69
N PRO A 102 2.15 -31.27 -21.66
CA PRO A 102 1.89 -29.82 -21.43
C PRO A 102 0.63 -29.50 -20.57
N VAL A 103 0.47 -28.25 -20.09
CA VAL A 103 -0.85 -27.57 -20.03
C VAL A 103 -0.69 -26.08 -20.42
N ALA A 104 -1.67 -25.57 -21.14
CA ALA A 104 -1.65 -24.45 -22.07
C ALA A 104 -1.77 -23.03 -21.47
N ARG A 105 -1.18 -22.04 -22.17
CA ARG A 105 -1.46 -20.60 -22.05
C ARG A 105 -1.56 -20.01 -23.47
N LEU A 106 -2.64 -19.25 -23.72
CA LEU A 106 -2.95 -18.53 -24.96
C LEU A 106 -2.32 -17.10 -24.97
N PRO A 107 -2.25 -16.41 -26.13
CA PRO A 107 -0.99 -15.90 -26.67
C PRO A 107 -0.83 -14.37 -26.64
N VAL A 108 0.43 -13.94 -26.69
CA VAL A 108 0.86 -12.55 -26.90
C VAL A 108 1.66 -12.49 -28.20
N THR A 109 1.29 -11.57 -29.10
CA THR A 109 2.01 -11.24 -30.33
C THR A 109 3.26 -10.38 -30.04
N PRO A 110 4.36 -10.51 -30.79
CA PRO A 110 5.66 -9.99 -30.39
C PRO A 110 6.04 -8.66 -31.09
N GLU A 111 6.71 -7.79 -30.33
CA GLU A 111 7.51 -6.67 -30.85
C GLU A 111 8.93 -7.15 -31.22
N GLU A 112 9.40 -6.77 -32.40
CA GLU A 112 10.77 -6.99 -32.89
C GLU A 112 11.72 -5.88 -32.45
N SER A 113 12.92 -6.29 -32.03
CA SER A 113 14.06 -5.45 -31.68
C SER A 113 15.11 -5.41 -32.80
N ASP A 114 15.56 -4.20 -33.12
CA ASP A 114 16.69 -3.88 -34.02
C ASP A 114 18.03 -4.51 -33.61
N LYS A 115 18.84 -4.92 -34.61
CA LYS A 115 20.25 -4.48 -34.79
C LYS A 115 20.87 -4.92 -36.14
N LYS A 116 21.68 -3.99 -36.69
CA LYS A 116 22.53 -3.99 -37.90
C LYS A 116 23.70 -5.01 -37.80
N GLU A 117 24.33 -5.49 -38.89
CA GLU A 117 25.25 -4.77 -39.82
C GLU A 117 25.55 -5.56 -41.12
N GLU A 118 25.91 -4.79 -42.17
CA GLU A 118 26.84 -5.05 -43.32
C GLU A 118 26.91 -6.45 -43.98
N GLY A 119 26.90 -6.67 -45.29
CA GLY A 119 27.11 -5.86 -46.49
C GLY A 119 27.79 -6.77 -47.53
N ALA A 120 27.21 -7.00 -48.71
CA ALA A 120 27.92 -7.56 -49.88
C ALA A 120 27.06 -7.43 -51.16
N ASP A 121 27.79 -7.34 -52.26
CA ASP A 121 27.47 -6.79 -53.57
C ASP A 121 27.02 -7.85 -54.60
N ASP A 122 26.48 -7.34 -55.70
CA ASP A 122 26.63 -7.79 -57.10
C ASP A 122 25.56 -8.66 -57.84
N GLY A 123 25.32 -8.24 -59.10
CA GLY A 123 24.70 -8.95 -60.25
C GLY A 123 23.16 -8.97 -60.34
N GLY A 124 22.43 -8.34 -61.28
CA GLY A 124 22.58 -8.31 -62.75
C GLY A 124 21.99 -9.61 -63.37
N ALA A 125 21.15 -9.69 -64.40
CA ALA A 125 20.61 -8.80 -65.42
C ALA A 125 19.50 -9.56 -66.22
N ASP A 126 18.99 -8.94 -67.30
CA ASP A 126 18.08 -9.42 -68.37
C ASP A 126 16.57 -9.40 -68.07
N GLY A 127 15.69 -8.72 -68.83
CA GLY A 127 15.60 -8.50 -70.30
C GLY A 127 14.27 -9.16 -70.73
N ASP A 128 13.32 -8.62 -71.50
CA ASP A 128 13.36 -7.80 -72.70
C ASP A 128 11.93 -7.22 -72.98
N ALA A 129 11.86 -6.32 -73.96
CA ALA A 129 10.84 -5.30 -74.22
C ALA A 129 9.62 -5.69 -75.10
N LYS A 130 8.54 -4.88 -75.01
CA LYS A 130 7.70 -4.29 -76.11
C LYS A 130 6.38 -3.74 -75.52
N VAL A 131 5.66 -2.74 -76.04
CA VAL A 131 5.87 -1.59 -76.95
C VAL A 131 4.59 -0.72 -76.82
N THR A 132 4.77 0.61 -76.92
CA THR A 132 3.81 1.70 -77.28
C THR A 132 2.64 2.19 -76.39
N GLU A 133 2.57 3.54 -76.39
CA GLU A 133 1.44 4.48 -76.24
C GLU A 133 1.01 5.02 -74.85
N GLY A 134 1.12 6.36 -74.74
CA GLY A 134 0.20 7.22 -73.97
C GLY A 134 0.72 7.76 -72.63
N GLY A 135 0.88 9.09 -72.52
CA GLY A 135 0.77 9.79 -71.23
C GLY A 135 1.87 10.80 -70.84
N GLU A 136 1.46 12.07 -70.81
CA GLU A 136 1.78 13.08 -69.78
C GLU A 136 3.22 13.59 -69.52
N GLY A 137 3.40 14.86 -69.92
CA GLY A 137 3.94 15.99 -69.15
C GLY A 137 4.88 15.75 -67.96
N GLU A 138 6.11 16.25 -68.13
CA GLU A 138 7.26 16.25 -67.22
C GLU A 138 6.99 16.52 -65.72
N PRO A 139 7.46 15.66 -64.79
CA PRO A 139 7.44 15.93 -63.36
C PRO A 139 8.64 16.78 -62.91
N LYS A 140 8.33 17.94 -62.31
CA LYS A 140 9.30 18.79 -61.59
C LYS A 140 9.90 18.07 -60.38
N ARG A 141 11.23 18.04 -60.35
CA ARG A 141 12.11 17.57 -59.26
C ARG A 141 11.61 17.96 -57.85
N LYS A 142 11.20 16.96 -57.05
CA LYS A 142 11.02 17.10 -55.60
C LYS A 142 12.40 17.27 -54.94
N LYS A 143 12.65 18.45 -54.35
CA LYS A 143 13.78 18.70 -53.46
C LYS A 143 13.72 17.74 -52.26
N LYS A 144 14.78 16.96 -52.08
CA LYS A 144 15.08 16.21 -50.84
C LYS A 144 14.99 17.19 -49.66
N LYS A 145 13.99 17.02 -48.78
CA LYS A 145 13.98 17.68 -47.47
C LYS A 145 15.16 17.11 -46.67
N SER A 146 16.11 17.97 -46.34
CA SER A 146 17.16 17.66 -45.38
C SER A 146 16.52 17.19 -44.08
N GLY A 147 17.03 16.08 -43.53
CA GLY A 147 16.61 15.56 -42.24
C GLY A 147 16.82 16.62 -41.17
N GLY A 148 15.72 17.23 -40.74
CA GLY A 148 15.74 18.11 -39.58
C GLY A 148 16.13 17.28 -38.37
N LYS A 149 17.15 17.75 -37.63
CA LYS A 149 17.43 17.27 -36.27
C LYS A 149 16.11 17.10 -35.54
N LYS A 150 15.82 15.89 -35.04
CA LYS A 150 14.68 15.65 -34.14
C LYS A 150 14.77 16.71 -33.04
N LYS A 151 13.88 17.70 -33.06
CA LYS A 151 13.76 18.65 -31.95
C LYS A 151 13.54 17.77 -30.71
N ALA A 152 14.35 17.96 -29.68
CA ALA A 152 14.11 17.31 -28.40
C ALA A 152 12.64 17.52 -28.03
N ALA A 153 11.98 16.47 -27.55
CA ALA A 153 10.59 16.57 -27.14
C ALA A 153 10.49 17.74 -26.14
N GLY A 154 9.69 18.75 -26.48
CA GLY A 154 9.48 19.88 -25.57
C GLY A 154 8.87 19.40 -24.24
N PRO A 155 9.01 20.18 -23.16
CA PRO A 155 8.62 19.76 -21.81
C PRO A 155 7.18 19.26 -21.76
N THR A 156 6.96 18.30 -20.88
CA THR A 156 5.68 17.61 -20.69
C THR A 156 4.75 18.36 -19.74
N GLY A 157 5.31 19.17 -18.85
CA GLY A 157 4.57 19.87 -17.80
C GLY A 157 4.54 19.12 -16.47
N PHE A 158 5.24 17.98 -16.38
CA PHE A 158 5.35 17.13 -15.20
C PHE A 158 6.77 17.05 -14.63
N GLU A 159 7.70 17.82 -15.17
CA GLU A 159 9.06 17.93 -14.63
C GLU A 159 9.06 18.64 -13.27
N GLU A 160 9.94 18.24 -12.34
CA GLU A 160 10.01 18.74 -10.95
C GLU A 160 10.07 20.27 -10.83
N PHE A 161 10.73 20.92 -11.77
CA PHE A 161 10.89 22.39 -11.82
C PHE A 161 10.09 23.04 -12.95
N TYR A 162 9.12 22.34 -13.52
CA TYR A 162 8.24 22.92 -14.52
C TYR A 162 7.36 23.99 -13.87
N ALA A 163 7.42 25.20 -14.42
CA ALA A 163 6.51 26.28 -14.08
C ALA A 163 5.77 26.70 -15.35
N ASP A 164 4.47 26.92 -15.23
CA ASP A 164 3.70 27.54 -16.31
C ASP A 164 4.26 28.95 -16.59
N PRO A 165 4.31 29.37 -17.86
CA PRO A 165 4.66 30.73 -18.18
C PRO A 165 3.67 31.70 -17.50
N PRO A 166 4.13 32.87 -17.03
CA PRO A 166 3.23 33.88 -16.45
C PRO A 166 2.10 34.23 -17.42
N LEU A 167 0.89 34.39 -16.88
CA LEU A 167 -0.25 34.84 -17.68
C LEU A 167 0.03 36.21 -18.31
N THR A 168 -0.25 36.32 -19.60
CA THR A 168 -0.29 37.63 -20.24
C THR A 168 -1.52 38.42 -19.76
N PRO A 169 -1.49 39.76 -19.78
CA PRO A 169 -2.64 40.56 -19.35
C PRO A 169 -3.94 40.29 -20.13
N ASP A 170 -3.84 39.88 -21.39
CA ASP A 170 -5.00 39.58 -22.21
C ASP A 170 -5.55 38.19 -21.92
N GLU A 171 -4.69 37.18 -21.70
CA GLU A 171 -5.13 35.87 -21.17
C GLU A 171 -5.79 36.01 -19.80
N TYR A 172 -5.27 36.87 -18.91
CA TYR A 172 -5.86 37.09 -17.60
C TYR A 172 -7.27 37.70 -17.68
N LYS A 173 -7.49 38.67 -18.58
CA LYS A 173 -8.83 39.24 -18.80
C LYS A 173 -9.80 38.19 -19.32
N GLU A 174 -9.37 37.39 -20.29
CA GLU A 174 -10.17 36.28 -20.81
C GLU A 174 -10.50 35.27 -19.70
N GLU A 175 -9.52 34.93 -18.86
CA GLU A 175 -9.72 34.01 -17.74
C GLU A 175 -10.67 34.55 -16.67
N CYS A 176 -10.63 35.86 -16.40
CA CYS A 176 -11.61 36.51 -15.52
C CYS A 176 -13.04 36.35 -16.04
N ASP A 177 -13.25 36.37 -17.36
CA ASP A 177 -14.58 36.23 -17.95
C ASP A 177 -15.07 34.77 -18.00
N ILE A 178 -14.18 33.81 -18.25
CA ILE A 178 -14.56 32.37 -18.33
C ILE A 178 -14.68 31.71 -16.96
N TYR A 179 -13.97 32.20 -15.94
CA TYR A 179 -14.02 31.68 -14.57
C TYR A 179 -14.81 32.58 -13.62
N HIS A 180 -15.53 33.56 -14.16
CA HIS A 180 -16.41 34.42 -13.38
C HIS A 180 -17.44 33.61 -12.57
N GLU A 181 -17.63 33.96 -11.30
CA GLU A 181 -18.53 33.27 -10.35
C GLU A 181 -19.99 33.21 -10.83
N GLY A 182 -20.39 34.16 -11.68
CA GLY A 182 -21.71 34.16 -12.33
C GLY A 182 -21.94 33.02 -13.33
N ARG A 183 -20.91 32.24 -13.69
CA ARG A 183 -21.03 31.01 -14.47
C ARG A 183 -21.18 29.80 -13.56
N THR A 184 -21.93 28.81 -14.02
CA THR A 184 -22.08 27.54 -13.30
C THR A 184 -20.72 26.89 -13.06
N PHE A 185 -20.59 26.18 -11.94
CA PHE A 185 -19.37 25.44 -11.64
C PHE A 185 -19.00 24.46 -12.77
N ALA A 186 -20.00 23.72 -13.29
CA ALA A 186 -19.82 22.77 -14.38
C ALA A 186 -19.11 23.40 -15.61
N ALA A 187 -19.58 24.57 -16.06
CA ALA A 187 -18.97 25.25 -17.20
C ALA A 187 -17.53 25.69 -16.94
N ARG A 188 -17.24 26.16 -15.71
CA ARG A 188 -15.89 26.59 -15.30
C ARG A 188 -14.93 25.41 -15.22
N ILE A 189 -15.33 24.31 -14.58
CA ILE A 189 -14.45 23.14 -14.41
C ILE A 189 -14.18 22.42 -15.73
N GLU A 190 -15.17 22.30 -16.61
CA GLU A 190 -14.99 21.70 -17.94
C GLU A 190 -13.98 22.49 -18.78
N THR A 191 -14.15 23.81 -18.82
CA THR A 191 -13.22 24.70 -19.54
C THR A 191 -11.81 24.61 -18.96
N CYS A 192 -11.69 24.57 -17.63
CA CYS A 192 -10.41 24.39 -16.95
C CYS A 192 -9.74 23.07 -17.35
N ILE A 193 -10.47 21.95 -17.34
CA ILE A 193 -9.92 20.63 -17.68
C ILE A 193 -9.46 20.59 -19.14
N GLN A 194 -10.24 21.14 -20.06
CA GLN A 194 -9.86 21.22 -21.48
C GLN A 194 -8.58 22.02 -21.68
N ARG A 195 -8.48 23.20 -21.05
CA ARG A 195 -7.28 24.05 -21.12
C ARG A 195 -6.07 23.38 -20.47
N TYR A 196 -6.26 22.74 -19.32
CA TYR A 196 -5.22 21.97 -18.65
C TYR A 196 -4.70 20.83 -19.56
N ARG A 197 -5.61 20.07 -20.18
CA ARG A 197 -5.24 19.00 -21.11
C ARG A 197 -4.49 19.51 -22.33
N ALA A 198 -4.87 20.66 -22.87
CA ALA A 198 -4.19 21.28 -24.00
C ALA A 198 -2.77 21.81 -23.64
N ARG A 199 -2.56 22.24 -22.39
CA ARG A 199 -1.28 22.79 -21.90
C ARG A 199 -0.28 21.72 -21.43
N ARG A 200 -0.70 20.46 -21.30
CA ARG A 200 0.13 19.36 -20.80
C ARG A 200 0.32 18.28 -21.85
N LYS A 201 1.43 17.57 -21.80
CA LYS A 201 1.64 16.34 -22.59
C LYS A 201 1.57 15.14 -21.67
N PHE A 202 0.50 14.37 -21.79
CA PHE A 202 0.31 13.16 -21.02
C PHE A 202 0.88 11.97 -21.77
N ASP A 203 1.61 11.12 -21.05
CA ASP A 203 1.71 9.71 -21.39
C ASP A 203 0.41 8.98 -21.01
N SER A 204 0.28 7.73 -21.48
CA SER A 204 -0.89 6.90 -21.24
C SER A 204 -1.22 6.74 -19.75
N THR A 205 -0.20 6.57 -18.90
CA THR A 205 -0.38 6.35 -17.46
C THR A 205 -0.90 7.61 -16.79
N ARG A 206 -0.28 8.77 -17.02
CA ARG A 206 -0.74 10.05 -16.43
C ARG A 206 -2.13 10.45 -16.92
N ALA A 207 -2.43 10.22 -18.20
CA ALA A 207 -3.77 10.46 -18.75
C ALA A 207 -4.82 9.59 -18.03
N ASN A 208 -4.52 8.31 -17.83
CA ASN A 208 -5.40 7.36 -17.15
C ASN A 208 -5.63 7.73 -15.68
N ILE A 209 -4.57 8.11 -14.95
CA ILE A 209 -4.67 8.58 -13.56
C ILE A 209 -5.63 9.76 -13.48
N LEU A 210 -5.42 10.79 -14.30
CA LEU A 210 -6.22 12.00 -14.28
C LEU A 210 -7.68 11.72 -14.63
N THR A 211 -7.92 10.91 -15.67
CA THR A 211 -9.27 10.47 -16.07
C THR A 211 -9.98 9.74 -14.94
N LYS A 212 -9.30 8.86 -14.20
CA LYS A 212 -9.91 8.13 -13.08
C LYS A 212 -10.16 9.02 -11.86
N TYR A 213 -9.31 10.03 -11.62
CA TYR A 213 -9.53 11.05 -10.59
C TYR A 213 -10.81 11.86 -10.91
N PHE A 214 -10.94 12.32 -12.16
CA PHE A 214 -12.14 13.02 -12.63
C PHE A 214 -13.40 12.16 -12.57
N ALA A 215 -13.33 10.90 -13.00
CA ALA A 215 -14.46 9.98 -12.93
C ALA A 215 -14.97 9.78 -11.50
N LEU A 216 -14.06 9.68 -10.51
CA LEU A 216 -14.45 9.60 -9.11
C LEU A 216 -15.14 10.88 -8.63
N GLY A 217 -14.68 12.05 -9.11
CA GLY A 217 -15.31 13.35 -8.87
C GLY A 217 -16.58 13.62 -9.69
N GLY A 218 -17.13 12.64 -10.40
CA GLY A 218 -18.36 12.78 -11.18
C GLY A 218 -18.18 13.43 -12.56
N ILE A 219 -16.95 13.57 -13.04
CA ILE A 219 -16.63 14.09 -14.38
C ILE A 219 -16.35 12.92 -15.31
N GLU A 220 -17.16 12.77 -16.35
CA GLU A 220 -17.01 11.67 -17.29
C GLU A 220 -16.01 12.02 -18.39
N SER A 221 -15.05 11.13 -18.65
CA SER A 221 -14.15 11.24 -19.79
C SER A 221 -14.60 10.28 -20.90
N GLY A 222 -14.86 10.79 -22.10
CA GLY A 222 -15.20 10.01 -23.27
C GLY A 222 -15.47 10.88 -24.49
N THR A 223 -15.36 10.31 -25.69
CA THR A 223 -15.82 10.99 -26.89
C THR A 223 -17.33 11.15 -26.80
N LYS A 224 -17.86 12.38 -26.89
CA LYS A 224 -19.31 12.59 -27.02
C LYS A 224 -19.81 11.66 -28.14
N THR A 225 -20.87 10.90 -27.89
CA THR A 225 -21.44 9.87 -28.80
C THR A 225 -21.91 10.45 -30.16
N PHE A 226 -21.71 11.75 -30.39
CA PHE A 226 -22.03 12.48 -31.60
C PHE A 226 -20.79 13.14 -32.22
N ASN A 227 -19.73 12.36 -32.48
CA ASN A 227 -18.59 12.78 -33.30
C ASN A 227 -18.49 11.92 -34.56
N GLY A 228 -19.51 11.97 -35.41
CA GLY A 228 -19.23 11.90 -36.85
C GLY A 228 -18.37 13.13 -37.14
N GLY A 229 -17.11 12.92 -37.57
CA GLY A 229 -16.06 13.95 -37.57
C GLY A 229 -16.54 15.34 -37.96
N LEU A 230 -16.11 16.36 -37.21
CA LEU A 230 -16.52 17.74 -37.42
C LEU A 230 -16.29 18.12 -38.89
N ASP A 231 -17.36 18.43 -39.61
CA ASP A 231 -17.29 18.82 -41.00
C ASP A 231 -16.55 20.16 -41.12
N GLN A 232 -15.84 20.34 -42.24
CA GLN A 232 -15.02 21.52 -42.50
C GLN A 232 -15.85 22.82 -42.38
N GLU A 233 -17.14 22.74 -42.72
CA GLU A 233 -18.08 23.85 -42.61
C GLU A 233 -18.38 24.24 -41.16
N THR A 234 -18.50 23.29 -40.22
CA THR A 234 -18.65 23.62 -38.80
C THR A 234 -17.36 24.18 -38.21
N LEU A 235 -16.19 23.70 -38.64
CA LEU A 235 -14.90 24.26 -38.23
C LEU A 235 -14.69 25.70 -38.71
N ASP A 236 -15.10 26.00 -39.94
CA ASP A 236 -14.89 27.33 -40.54
C ASP A 236 -15.90 28.36 -40.01
N ASN A 237 -17.06 27.91 -39.50
CA ASN A 237 -18.14 28.77 -39.00
C ASN A 237 -18.24 28.86 -37.46
N SER A 238 -17.54 27.99 -36.72
CA SER A 238 -17.57 28.00 -35.25
C SER A 238 -16.43 28.84 -34.67
N THR A 239 -16.69 29.49 -33.55
CA THR A 239 -15.65 30.15 -32.76
C THR A 239 -14.68 29.13 -32.16
N ALA A 240 -13.45 29.56 -31.84
CA ALA A 240 -12.46 28.69 -31.20
C ALA A 240 -12.99 28.06 -29.88
N ALA A 241 -13.85 28.78 -29.15
CA ALA A 241 -14.51 28.29 -27.94
C ALA A 241 -15.55 27.20 -28.25
N GLU A 242 -16.33 27.34 -29.32
CA GLU A 242 -17.30 26.32 -29.76
C GLU A 242 -16.60 25.07 -30.28
N ILE A 243 -15.52 25.22 -31.05
CA ILE A 243 -14.70 24.08 -31.51
C ILE A 243 -14.11 23.34 -30.30
N ALA A 244 -13.58 24.06 -29.31
CA ALA A 244 -13.07 23.45 -28.07
C ALA A 244 -14.16 22.71 -27.29
N ALA A 245 -15.37 23.28 -27.18
CA ALA A 245 -16.51 22.64 -26.51
C ALA A 245 -17.03 21.39 -27.25
N ILE A 246 -16.94 21.36 -28.58
CA ILE A 246 -17.27 20.21 -29.41
C ILE A 246 -16.21 19.09 -29.25
N GLN A 247 -14.93 19.48 -29.17
CA GLN A 247 -13.82 18.54 -28.99
C GLN A 247 -13.61 18.10 -27.53
N ALA A 248 -14.35 18.68 -26.59
CA ALA A 248 -14.28 18.37 -25.17
C ALA A 248 -14.48 16.87 -24.90
N THR A 249 -13.48 16.27 -24.26
CA THR A 249 -13.50 14.86 -23.85
C THR A 249 -13.95 14.66 -22.42
N ASP A 250 -14.01 15.71 -21.61
CA ASP A 250 -14.34 15.65 -20.19
C ASP A 250 -15.52 16.58 -19.92
N PHE A 251 -16.58 16.06 -19.33
CA PHE A 251 -17.83 16.79 -19.13
C PHE A 251 -18.58 16.33 -17.87
N VAL A 252 -19.31 17.25 -17.26
CA VAL A 252 -20.23 17.01 -16.17
C VAL A 252 -21.57 16.63 -16.78
N ARG A 253 -21.98 15.37 -16.64
CA ARG A 253 -23.33 14.98 -17.06
C ARG A 253 -24.35 15.50 -16.05
N ALA A 254 -25.46 16.00 -16.56
CA ALA A 254 -26.60 16.43 -15.77
C ALA A 254 -27.80 15.50 -16.03
N SER A 255 -28.63 15.29 -15.01
CA SER A 255 -29.98 14.74 -15.12
C SER A 255 -30.05 13.40 -15.90
N ASN A 256 -29.37 12.37 -15.40
CA ASN A 256 -29.54 11.00 -15.94
C ASN A 256 -29.60 9.95 -14.82
N ALA A 257 -29.80 8.68 -15.17
CA ALA A 257 -29.88 7.58 -14.20
C ALA A 257 -28.60 7.36 -13.38
N LYS A 258 -27.48 8.00 -13.77
CA LYS A 258 -26.16 7.85 -13.14
C LYS A 258 -25.78 9.04 -12.25
N TYR A 259 -26.17 10.26 -12.60
CA TYR A 259 -25.72 11.49 -11.96
C TYR A 259 -26.89 12.43 -11.67
N TYR A 260 -26.84 13.06 -10.49
CA TYR A 260 -27.71 14.17 -10.13
C TYR A 260 -27.51 15.37 -11.07
N ASP A 261 -28.51 16.24 -11.15
CA ASP A 261 -28.39 17.50 -11.85
C ASP A 261 -27.46 18.46 -11.08
N PRO A 262 -26.48 19.13 -11.71
CA PRO A 262 -25.64 20.12 -11.05
C PRO A 262 -26.40 21.33 -10.46
N SER A 263 -27.64 21.55 -10.88
CA SER A 263 -28.54 22.55 -10.27
C SER A 263 -29.22 22.06 -8.99
N ASP A 264 -29.23 20.74 -8.73
CA ASP A 264 -29.69 20.15 -7.48
C ASP A 264 -28.59 20.25 -6.42
N THR A 265 -28.47 21.43 -5.80
CA THR A 265 -27.45 21.71 -4.78
C THR A 265 -27.62 20.92 -3.49
N GLU A 266 -28.72 20.18 -3.32
CA GLU A 266 -28.94 19.33 -2.15
C GLU A 266 -28.21 17.99 -2.33
N ASN A 267 -28.32 17.37 -3.51
CA ASN A 267 -27.72 16.07 -3.79
C ASN A 267 -26.42 16.14 -4.61
N TRP A 268 -26.13 17.27 -5.24
CA TRP A 268 -24.92 17.50 -6.02
C TRP A 268 -23.97 18.44 -5.28
N VAL A 269 -22.94 17.86 -4.65
CA VAL A 269 -21.97 18.58 -3.81
C VAL A 269 -20.61 18.65 -4.49
N VAL A 270 -19.98 19.83 -4.45
CA VAL A 270 -18.57 20.00 -4.84
C VAL A 270 -17.71 19.81 -3.60
N ASP A 271 -16.95 18.71 -3.55
CA ASP A 271 -16.04 18.42 -2.45
C ASP A 271 -14.65 18.04 -2.99
N TRP A 272 -13.76 19.02 -3.06
CA TRP A 272 -12.40 18.81 -3.59
C TRP A 272 -11.56 17.94 -2.67
N GLU A 273 -11.71 18.12 -1.35
CA GLU A 273 -10.92 17.41 -0.35
C GLU A 273 -11.37 15.96 -0.25
N GLY A 274 -12.68 15.69 -0.19
CA GLY A 274 -13.24 14.35 -0.15
C GLY A 274 -12.90 13.53 -1.40
N VAL A 275 -13.01 14.11 -2.60
CA VAL A 275 -12.57 13.43 -3.85
C VAL A 275 -11.09 13.09 -3.82
N ALA A 276 -10.24 14.00 -3.33
CA ALA A 276 -8.82 13.72 -3.17
C ALA A 276 -8.55 12.62 -2.13
N LYS A 277 -9.26 12.62 -1.00
CA LYS A 277 -9.18 11.55 0.02
C LYS A 277 -9.53 10.20 -0.58
N GLY A 278 -10.72 10.07 -1.17
CA GLY A 278 -11.17 8.81 -1.75
C GLY A 278 -10.29 8.32 -2.90
N PHE A 279 -9.79 9.25 -3.73
CA PHE A 279 -8.89 8.86 -4.80
C PHE A 279 -7.54 8.36 -4.27
N LEU A 280 -6.91 9.12 -3.37
CA LEU A 280 -5.55 8.85 -2.91
C LEU A 280 -5.49 7.70 -1.89
N SER A 281 -6.52 7.51 -1.06
CA SER A 281 -6.53 6.46 -0.02
C SER A 281 -7.08 5.13 -0.51
N TYR A 282 -8.00 5.14 -1.47
CA TYR A 282 -8.73 3.94 -1.87
C TYR A 282 -8.59 3.64 -3.36
N ARG A 283 -9.03 4.56 -4.23
CA ARG A 283 -9.11 4.27 -5.68
C ARG A 283 -7.74 3.96 -6.24
N ALA A 284 -6.83 4.93 -6.20
CA ALA A 284 -5.53 4.87 -6.86
C ALA A 284 -4.67 3.69 -6.35
N PRO A 285 -4.54 3.44 -5.03
CA PRO A 285 -3.88 2.23 -4.52
C PRO A 285 -4.43 0.93 -5.12
N ARG A 286 -5.77 0.80 -5.21
CA ARG A 286 -6.41 -0.42 -5.71
C ARG A 286 -6.20 -0.68 -7.21
N ILE A 287 -6.12 0.39 -8.02
CA ILE A 287 -6.01 0.27 -9.48
C ILE A 287 -4.57 0.36 -10.02
N LEU A 288 -3.66 0.99 -9.27
CA LEU A 288 -2.29 1.26 -9.72
C LEU A 288 -1.25 0.61 -8.82
N GLY A 289 -1.60 0.23 -7.58
CA GLY A 289 -0.66 -0.14 -6.54
C GLY A 289 -0.33 1.02 -5.61
N ASP A 290 0.25 0.70 -4.46
CA ASP A 290 0.65 1.63 -3.40
C ASP A 290 2.17 1.63 -3.16
N GLY A 291 2.94 1.20 -4.15
CA GLY A 291 4.40 1.33 -4.15
C GLY A 291 4.85 2.79 -4.21
N ALA A 292 6.11 3.04 -3.84
CA ALA A 292 6.62 4.41 -3.71
C ALA A 292 6.59 5.19 -5.04
N GLU A 293 6.86 4.51 -6.16
CA GLU A 293 6.83 5.12 -7.50
C GLU A 293 5.39 5.42 -7.92
N GLU A 294 4.48 4.49 -7.68
CA GLU A 294 3.04 4.61 -7.97
C GLU A 294 2.42 5.77 -7.19
N VAL A 295 2.67 5.83 -5.88
CA VAL A 295 2.17 6.89 -4.99
C VAL A 295 2.68 8.25 -5.44
N THR A 296 3.98 8.37 -5.71
CA THR A 296 4.58 9.62 -6.22
C THR A 296 3.94 10.02 -7.56
N MET A 297 3.67 9.05 -8.44
CA MET A 297 3.08 9.31 -9.75
C MET A 297 1.65 9.87 -9.63
N PHE A 298 0.76 9.18 -8.90
CA PHE A 298 -0.63 9.63 -8.81
C PHE A 298 -0.79 10.90 -7.96
N CYS A 299 0.01 11.07 -6.89
CA CYS A 299 0.05 12.31 -6.13
C CYS A 299 0.55 13.47 -7.00
N GLY A 300 1.60 13.26 -7.80
CA GLY A 300 2.14 14.25 -8.72
C GLY A 300 1.14 14.72 -9.78
N VAL A 301 0.38 13.80 -10.38
CA VAL A 301 -0.65 14.13 -11.38
C VAL A 301 -1.78 14.97 -10.78
N VAL A 302 -2.32 14.55 -9.63
CA VAL A 302 -3.41 15.27 -8.93
C VAL A 302 -2.92 16.65 -8.48
N LYS A 303 -1.74 16.72 -7.86
CA LYS A 303 -1.13 17.97 -7.41
C LYS A 303 -0.86 18.96 -8.54
N ASN A 304 -0.40 18.49 -9.70
CA ASN A 304 -0.18 19.34 -10.88
C ASN A 304 -1.48 19.98 -11.36
N PHE A 305 -2.56 19.19 -11.41
CA PHE A 305 -3.89 19.71 -11.76
C PHE A 305 -4.42 20.71 -10.73
N LEU A 306 -4.34 20.41 -9.43
CA LEU A 306 -4.81 21.32 -8.39
C LEU A 306 -4.01 22.63 -8.36
N ASN A 307 -2.71 22.59 -8.64
CA ASN A 307 -1.89 23.79 -8.81
C ASN A 307 -2.37 24.63 -9.99
N TYR A 308 -2.74 23.99 -11.10
CA TYR A 308 -3.31 24.68 -12.26
C TYR A 308 -4.63 25.38 -11.91
N VAL A 309 -5.54 24.68 -11.23
CA VAL A 309 -6.83 25.24 -10.75
C VAL A 309 -6.60 26.49 -9.87
N LEU A 310 -5.61 26.44 -8.97
CA LEU A 310 -5.27 27.56 -8.09
C LEU A 310 -4.63 28.73 -8.86
N ALA A 311 -3.68 28.46 -9.75
CA ALA A 311 -2.96 29.48 -10.50
C ALA A 311 -3.86 30.29 -11.44
N HIS A 312 -4.91 29.64 -11.95
CA HIS A 312 -5.88 30.23 -12.88
C HIS A 312 -7.17 30.70 -12.18
N GLU A 313 -7.23 30.64 -10.85
CA GLU A 313 -8.35 31.10 -10.03
C GLU A 313 -9.74 30.59 -10.48
N VAL A 314 -9.80 29.33 -10.92
CA VAL A 314 -10.97 28.75 -11.63
C VAL A 314 -12.25 28.77 -10.77
N CYS A 315 -12.12 28.37 -9.51
CA CYS A 315 -13.22 28.36 -8.54
C CYS A 315 -12.78 28.95 -7.20
N LYS A 316 -12.75 30.28 -7.12
CA LYS A 316 -12.28 31.05 -5.95
C LYS A 316 -13.01 30.67 -4.66
N GLU A 317 -14.29 30.36 -4.77
CA GLU A 317 -15.14 29.97 -3.65
C GLU A 317 -14.66 28.68 -2.95
N TYR A 318 -13.96 27.79 -3.67
CA TYR A 318 -13.42 26.52 -3.14
C TYR A 318 -11.91 26.57 -2.86
N THR A 319 -11.26 27.73 -2.89
CA THR A 319 -9.81 27.87 -2.74
C THR A 319 -9.25 27.13 -1.52
N LYS A 320 -9.97 27.18 -0.38
CA LYS A 320 -9.55 26.51 0.87
C LYS A 320 -9.51 25.00 0.71
N GLU A 321 -10.55 24.42 0.13
CA GLU A 321 -10.65 22.97 -0.11
C GLU A 321 -9.63 22.51 -1.15
N ILE A 322 -9.42 23.29 -2.23
CA ILE A 322 -8.42 22.98 -3.25
C ILE A 322 -7.01 22.98 -2.63
N ILE A 323 -6.70 23.93 -1.75
CA ILE A 323 -5.43 23.95 -1.00
C ILE A 323 -5.33 22.73 -0.07
N ALA A 324 -6.42 22.33 0.59
CA ALA A 324 -6.45 21.15 1.45
C ALA A 324 -6.19 19.87 0.64
N ALA A 325 -6.90 19.66 -0.47
CA ALA A 325 -6.69 18.58 -1.42
C ALA A 325 -5.25 18.54 -1.94
N ARG A 326 -4.67 19.70 -2.27
CA ARG A 326 -3.27 19.81 -2.75
C ARG A 326 -2.26 19.41 -1.67
N ARG A 327 -2.50 19.80 -0.40
CA ARG A 327 -1.68 19.40 0.75
C ARG A 327 -1.82 17.90 1.03
N LEU A 328 -2.98 17.32 0.74
CA LEU A 328 -3.21 15.90 0.93
C LEU A 328 -2.28 15.03 0.08
N CYS A 329 -1.90 15.46 -1.12
CA CYS A 329 -0.87 14.76 -1.91
C CYS A 329 0.46 14.63 -1.17
N ASP A 330 0.89 15.69 -0.47
CA ASP A 330 2.12 15.68 0.36
C ASP A 330 1.96 14.79 1.62
N VAL A 331 0.73 14.66 2.13
CA VAL A 331 0.39 13.78 3.25
C VAL A 331 0.40 12.32 2.81
N ALA A 332 -0.23 12.01 1.68
CA ALA A 332 -0.32 10.67 1.12
C ALA A 332 1.08 10.07 0.90
N GLU A 333 2.00 10.77 0.23
CA GLU A 333 3.35 10.27 -0.01
C GLU A 333 4.07 9.85 1.29
N ARG A 334 3.99 10.68 2.33
CA ARG A 334 4.61 10.41 3.63
C ARG A 334 3.91 9.28 4.40
N GLU A 335 2.58 9.25 4.39
CA GLU A 335 1.81 8.26 5.13
C GLU A 335 1.90 6.86 4.50
N PHE A 336 1.85 6.74 3.17
CA PHE A 336 2.09 5.47 2.48
C PHE A 336 3.52 4.95 2.69
N ASP A 337 4.51 5.84 2.70
CA ASP A 337 5.89 5.49 3.01
C ASP A 337 6.04 4.94 4.45
N ALA A 338 5.33 5.52 5.41
CA ALA A 338 5.25 5.01 6.78
C ALA A 338 4.52 3.66 6.85
N ILE A 339 3.36 3.52 6.19
CA ILE A 339 2.59 2.27 6.12
C ILE A 339 3.42 1.14 5.53
N ARG A 340 4.16 1.40 4.45
CA ARG A 340 5.04 0.43 3.82
C ARG A 340 6.14 -0.06 4.77
N ARG A 341 6.69 0.83 5.60
CA ARG A 341 7.64 0.42 6.66
C ARG A 341 6.94 -0.40 7.74
N LEU A 342 5.76 0.03 8.19
CA LEU A 342 4.98 -0.66 9.21
C LEU A 342 4.64 -2.11 8.80
N ARG A 343 4.21 -2.34 7.55
CA ARG A 343 3.91 -3.68 7.01
C ARG A 343 5.07 -4.68 7.12
N GLN A 344 6.31 -4.22 7.28
CA GLN A 344 7.49 -5.08 7.41
C GLN A 344 7.82 -5.45 8.86
N VAL A 345 7.37 -4.66 9.84
CA VAL A 345 7.83 -4.76 11.24
C VAL A 345 6.70 -4.94 12.24
N PHE A 346 5.48 -4.54 11.90
CA PHE A 346 4.29 -4.67 12.76
C PHE A 346 3.79 -6.14 12.74
N PRO A 347 3.26 -6.69 13.86
CA PRO A 347 2.97 -6.07 15.16
C PRO A 347 4.12 -6.10 16.18
N GLY A 348 5.31 -6.55 15.77
CA GLY A 348 6.51 -6.60 16.62
C GLY A 348 6.63 -7.85 17.48
N ASP A 349 7.81 -8.04 18.06
CA ASP A 349 8.23 -9.27 18.72
C ASP A 349 7.33 -9.64 19.92
N PHE A 350 6.82 -8.65 20.66
CA PHE A 350 5.91 -8.84 21.78
C PHE A 350 4.58 -9.46 21.34
N ASN A 351 3.94 -8.87 20.33
CA ASN A 351 2.66 -9.36 19.82
C ASN A 351 2.84 -10.71 19.12
N VAL A 352 3.94 -10.89 18.38
CA VAL A 352 4.33 -12.19 17.80
C VAL A 352 4.51 -13.23 18.91
N ALA A 353 5.25 -12.91 19.97
CA ALA A 353 5.47 -13.82 21.10
C ALA A 353 4.14 -14.20 21.80
N ALA A 354 3.28 -13.21 22.06
CA ALA A 354 1.96 -13.44 22.65
C ALA A 354 1.08 -14.34 21.76
N SER A 355 1.04 -14.06 20.46
CA SER A 355 0.29 -14.88 19.49
C SER A 355 0.86 -16.29 19.34
N THR A 356 2.19 -16.48 19.34
CA THR A 356 2.80 -17.81 19.30
C THR A 356 2.46 -18.63 20.55
N LEU A 357 2.40 -17.99 21.73
CA LEU A 357 2.12 -18.69 22.99
C LEU A 357 0.62 -19.00 23.18
N PHE A 358 -0.25 -18.03 22.88
CA PHE A 358 -1.66 -18.07 23.27
C PHE A 358 -2.64 -17.90 22.11
N GLY A 359 -2.17 -17.41 20.97
CA GLY A 359 -2.98 -17.06 19.82
C GLY A 359 -3.20 -18.20 18.83
N GLU A 360 -3.73 -17.83 17.67
CA GLU A 360 -4.04 -18.78 16.60
C GLU A 360 -3.09 -18.58 15.42
N ASN A 361 -2.92 -17.35 14.95
CA ASN A 361 -2.21 -17.06 13.70
C ASN A 361 -0.71 -17.43 13.78
N TYR A 362 0.06 -16.79 14.67
CA TYR A 362 1.50 -17.06 14.76
C TYR A 362 1.81 -18.42 15.39
N LYS A 363 0.94 -18.94 16.26
CA LYS A 363 1.06 -20.28 16.83
C LYS A 363 0.96 -21.35 15.74
N ARG A 364 -0.06 -21.30 14.89
CA ARG A 364 -0.23 -22.24 13.77
C ARG A 364 0.96 -22.19 12.82
N ASN A 365 1.46 -21.00 12.49
CA ASN A 365 2.64 -20.85 11.63
C ASN A 365 3.90 -21.43 12.26
N PHE A 366 4.11 -21.24 13.58
CA PHE A 366 5.20 -21.86 14.33
C PHE A 366 5.10 -23.39 14.33
N GLU A 367 3.91 -23.95 14.57
CA GLU A 367 3.67 -25.40 14.59
C GLU A 367 3.90 -26.04 13.21
N ILE A 368 3.41 -25.40 12.14
CA ILE A 368 3.67 -25.83 10.76
C ILE A 368 5.17 -25.79 10.49
N ASN A 369 5.84 -24.66 10.73
CA ASN A 369 7.28 -24.54 10.46
C ASN A 369 8.08 -25.61 11.24
N SER A 370 7.76 -25.83 12.51
CA SER A 370 8.39 -26.85 13.35
C SER A 370 8.14 -28.28 12.85
N ALA A 371 6.98 -28.56 12.26
CA ALA A 371 6.62 -29.87 11.72
C ALA A 371 7.31 -30.20 10.39
N TRP A 372 7.65 -29.18 9.61
CA TRP A 372 8.30 -29.32 8.29
C TRP A 372 9.78 -28.93 8.30
N ALA A 373 10.32 -28.49 9.44
CA ALA A 373 11.74 -28.18 9.59
C ALA A 373 12.58 -29.46 9.47
N ASN A 374 13.29 -29.61 8.35
CA ASN A 374 14.38 -30.57 8.24
C ASN A 374 15.59 -30.05 9.03
N PRO A 375 16.22 -30.87 9.90
CA PRO A 375 17.40 -30.45 10.66
C PRO A 375 18.65 -30.17 9.80
N GLU A 376 18.63 -30.52 8.51
CA GLU A 376 19.74 -30.34 7.56
C GLU A 376 19.55 -29.16 6.61
N ASP A 377 18.36 -28.57 6.54
CA ASP A 377 18.10 -27.40 5.71
C ASP A 377 18.31 -26.13 6.54
N ASP A 378 19.22 -25.25 6.10
CA ASP A 378 19.29 -23.88 6.63
C ASP A 378 17.88 -23.27 6.50
N LEU A 379 17.30 -22.87 7.64
CA LEU A 379 15.95 -22.33 7.82
C LEU A 379 15.64 -21.06 6.97
N ASP A 380 16.59 -20.62 6.14
CA ASP A 380 16.52 -19.45 5.29
C ASP A 380 15.72 -19.65 3.99
N GLN A 381 15.26 -20.87 3.68
CA GLN A 381 14.71 -21.20 2.35
C GLN A 381 13.20 -21.39 2.24
N TRP A 382 12.45 -21.48 3.35
CA TRP A 382 10.98 -21.54 3.30
C TRP A 382 10.34 -20.19 3.60
N ASN A 383 10.04 -19.44 2.53
CA ASN A 383 9.31 -18.18 2.51
C ASN A 383 7.94 -18.27 3.23
N SER A 384 7.93 -18.12 4.54
CA SER A 384 6.79 -17.51 5.24
C SER A 384 7.22 -16.10 5.57
N ASN A 385 6.57 -15.07 5.00
CA ASN A 385 6.79 -13.65 5.35
C ASN A 385 6.38 -13.33 6.81
N ILE A 386 6.29 -14.34 7.67
CA ILE A 386 5.77 -14.30 9.02
C ILE A 386 6.96 -14.54 9.96
N PRO A 387 7.35 -13.56 10.78
CA PRO A 387 8.42 -13.73 11.76
C PRO A 387 8.16 -14.94 12.65
N VAL A 388 9.11 -15.87 12.71
CA VAL A 388 9.03 -17.05 13.58
C VAL A 388 10.07 -16.92 14.67
N LEU A 389 9.62 -16.54 15.87
CA LEU A 389 10.44 -16.59 17.09
C LEU A 389 10.41 -18.01 17.65
N SER A 390 11.53 -18.46 18.23
CA SER A 390 11.56 -19.77 18.90
C SER A 390 10.76 -19.72 20.21
N LEU A 391 10.19 -20.85 20.63
CA LEU A 391 9.38 -20.90 21.85
C LEU A 391 10.10 -20.33 23.11
N PRO A 392 11.39 -20.62 23.37
CA PRO A 392 12.11 -20.02 24.49
C PRO A 392 12.28 -18.50 24.38
N VAL A 393 12.39 -17.97 23.15
CA VAL A 393 12.42 -16.52 22.88
C VAL A 393 11.05 -15.91 23.13
N CYS A 394 9.96 -16.53 22.66
CA CYS A 394 8.60 -16.04 22.91
C CYS A 394 8.31 -15.94 24.42
N GLN A 395 8.66 -16.98 25.18
CA GLN A 395 8.50 -16.99 26.64
C GLN A 395 9.31 -15.87 27.31
N PHE A 396 10.56 -15.67 26.88
CA PHE A 396 11.42 -14.61 27.39
C PHE A 396 10.88 -13.22 27.08
N VAL A 397 10.48 -12.96 25.82
CA VAL A 397 9.96 -11.67 25.37
C VAL A 397 8.65 -11.33 26.08
N PHE A 398 7.67 -12.24 26.03
CA PHE A 398 6.36 -12.03 26.65
C PHE A 398 6.48 -11.87 28.17
N GLY A 399 7.14 -12.82 28.84
CA GLY A 399 7.29 -12.79 30.30
C GLY A 399 8.10 -11.59 30.78
N GLY A 400 9.18 -11.24 30.07
CA GLY A 400 9.98 -10.06 30.36
C GLY A 400 9.18 -8.76 30.24
N ILE A 401 8.45 -8.57 29.14
CA ILE A 401 7.67 -7.34 28.92
C ILE A 401 6.53 -7.22 29.92
N VAL A 402 5.79 -8.30 30.21
CA VAL A 402 4.74 -8.29 31.24
C VAL A 402 5.30 -7.97 32.62
N ALA A 403 6.50 -8.44 32.96
CA ALA A 403 7.15 -8.13 34.23
C ALA A 403 7.62 -6.67 34.34
N PHE A 404 8.06 -6.07 33.23
CA PHE A 404 8.59 -4.69 33.21
C PHE A 404 7.50 -3.62 33.04
N ILE A 405 6.51 -3.88 32.19
CA ILE A 405 5.48 -2.90 31.79
C ILE A 405 4.16 -3.16 32.50
N GLY A 406 3.85 -4.42 32.81
CA GLY A 406 2.62 -4.79 33.48
C GLY A 406 2.53 -4.26 34.90
N ASP A 407 1.31 -4.01 35.35
CA ASP A 407 1.06 -3.65 36.74
C ASP A 407 1.17 -4.86 37.69
N LYS A 408 1.02 -4.60 38.99
CA LYS A 408 1.04 -5.66 40.02
C LYS A 408 -0.02 -6.74 39.79
N SER A 409 -1.18 -6.38 39.24
CA SER A 409 -2.26 -7.34 38.93
C SER A 409 -1.84 -8.29 37.81
N HIS A 410 -1.23 -7.76 36.73
CA HIS A 410 -0.68 -8.58 35.65
C HIS A 410 0.34 -9.58 36.18
N PHE A 411 1.25 -9.15 37.05
CA PHE A 411 2.27 -10.01 37.65
C PHE A 411 1.67 -11.13 38.50
N GLU A 412 0.77 -10.81 39.43
CA GLU A 412 0.16 -11.83 40.32
C GLU A 412 -0.66 -12.85 39.53
N LYS A 413 -1.39 -12.43 38.50
CA LYS A 413 -2.15 -13.35 37.65
C LYS A 413 -1.24 -14.19 36.75
N ALA A 414 -0.19 -13.59 36.16
CA ALA A 414 0.77 -14.32 35.33
C ALA A 414 1.53 -15.38 36.14
N LYS A 415 1.86 -15.09 37.41
CA LYS A 415 2.51 -16.04 38.32
C LYS A 415 1.69 -17.31 38.59
N ASN A 416 0.37 -17.23 38.50
CA ASN A 416 -0.50 -18.40 38.69
C ASN A 416 -0.37 -19.42 37.54
N GLY A 417 0.28 -19.06 36.42
CA GLY A 417 0.63 -19.97 35.33
C GLY A 417 -0.51 -20.35 34.39
N ASP A 418 -1.76 -20.03 34.73
CA ASP A 418 -2.94 -20.24 33.88
C ASP A 418 -3.25 -18.97 33.07
N ILE A 419 -2.48 -18.76 32.00
CA ILE A 419 -2.71 -17.67 31.05
C ILE A 419 -3.42 -18.23 29.81
N HIS A 420 -4.59 -17.68 29.49
CA HIS A 420 -5.38 -18.07 28.34
C HIS A 420 -6.18 -16.88 27.77
N VAL A 421 -6.57 -17.00 26.50
CA VAL A 421 -7.40 -16.01 25.80
C VAL A 421 -8.83 -16.03 26.33
N VAL A 422 -9.38 -14.86 26.64
CA VAL A 422 -10.76 -14.68 27.11
C VAL A 422 -11.66 -14.05 26.05
N THR A 423 -11.08 -13.22 25.18
CA THR A 423 -11.82 -12.49 24.15
C THR A 423 -11.02 -12.48 22.84
N ILE A 424 -11.71 -12.69 21.72
CA ILE A 424 -11.17 -12.58 20.36
C ILE A 424 -12.13 -11.70 19.57
N GLU A 425 -11.63 -10.59 19.04
CA GLU A 425 -12.45 -9.61 18.33
C GLU A 425 -11.71 -9.05 17.11
N THR A 426 -12.42 -8.98 15.97
CA THR A 426 -11.99 -8.15 14.85
C THR A 426 -12.34 -6.70 15.17
N ARG A 427 -11.35 -5.82 15.10
CA ARG A 427 -11.49 -4.41 15.48
C ARG A 427 -10.97 -3.49 14.39
N PHE A 428 -11.67 -2.37 14.24
CA PHE A 428 -11.24 -1.23 13.46
C PHE A 428 -10.72 -0.17 14.43
N LEU A 429 -9.40 0.06 14.43
CA LEU A 429 -8.74 0.97 15.37
C LEU A 429 -8.14 2.18 14.65
N GLU A 430 -8.30 3.36 15.22
CA GLU A 430 -7.61 4.60 14.83
C GLU A 430 -6.64 5.02 15.94
N VAL A 431 -5.39 5.24 15.59
CA VAL A 431 -4.35 5.71 16.53
C VAL A 431 -4.69 7.12 16.99
N ALA A 432 -5.01 7.27 18.29
CA ALA A 432 -5.30 8.55 18.92
C ALA A 432 -4.03 9.25 19.41
N ASP A 433 -3.11 8.50 20.03
CA ASP A 433 -1.85 9.03 20.56
C ASP A 433 -0.75 7.94 20.64
N ILE A 434 0.50 8.35 20.77
CA ILE A 434 1.67 7.46 20.78
C ILE A 434 2.61 7.86 21.93
N HIS A 435 2.78 6.95 22.89
CA HIS A 435 3.71 7.15 24.01
C HIS A 435 4.95 6.28 23.81
N ARG A 436 6.06 6.92 23.44
CA ARG A 436 7.35 6.28 23.21
C ARG A 436 7.99 5.84 24.53
N ALA A 437 8.85 4.83 24.49
CA ALA A 437 9.60 4.40 25.66
C ALA A 437 10.48 5.55 26.17
N SER A 438 10.48 5.83 27.48
CA SER A 438 11.34 6.88 28.03
C SER A 438 12.82 6.47 27.94
N ALA A 439 13.75 7.43 27.97
CA ALA A 439 15.18 7.13 27.93
C ALA A 439 15.64 6.21 29.08
N ASN A 440 14.97 6.30 30.25
CA ASN A 440 15.23 5.43 31.39
C ASN A 440 14.78 4.00 31.10
N VAL A 441 13.55 3.82 30.57
CA VAL A 441 13.02 2.52 30.15
C VAL A 441 13.92 1.88 29.10
N VAL A 442 14.35 2.63 28.08
CA VAL A 442 15.29 2.13 27.06
C VAL A 442 16.60 1.63 27.68
N LYS A 443 17.13 2.37 28.67
CA LYS A 443 18.35 1.98 29.38
C LYS A 443 18.14 0.72 30.21
N GLU A 444 17.05 0.63 30.96
CA GLU A 444 16.71 -0.53 31.78
C GLU A 444 16.54 -1.79 30.93
N PHE A 445 15.78 -1.71 29.84
CA PHE A 445 15.62 -2.81 28.88
C PHE A 445 16.96 -3.27 28.29
N SER A 446 17.91 -2.36 28.06
CA SER A 446 19.23 -2.71 27.55
C SER A 446 20.09 -3.55 28.51
N HIS A 447 19.78 -3.50 29.81
CA HIS A 447 20.43 -4.31 30.84
C HIS A 447 19.82 -5.72 30.94
N VAL A 448 18.62 -5.93 30.40
CA VAL A 448 17.92 -7.22 30.41
C VAL A 448 18.35 -8.04 29.19
N LYS A 449 19.34 -8.89 29.41
CA LYS A 449 19.81 -9.85 28.41
C LYS A 449 19.43 -11.26 28.83
N ASP A 450 19.00 -12.06 27.88
CA ASP A 450 18.77 -13.47 28.15
C ASP A 450 20.12 -14.13 28.52
N PRO A 451 20.24 -14.75 29.71
CA PRO A 451 21.48 -15.41 30.15
C PRO A 451 21.89 -16.59 29.25
N ARG A 452 20.95 -17.13 28.47
CA ARG A 452 21.17 -18.19 27.46
C ARG A 452 21.66 -17.63 26.12
N GLY A 453 21.81 -16.30 26.00
CA GLY A 453 22.31 -15.64 24.79
C GLY A 453 21.26 -15.40 23.71
N LEU A 454 19.97 -15.50 24.02
CA LEU A 454 18.87 -15.34 23.06
C LEU A 454 18.59 -13.88 22.64
N GLY A 455 19.30 -12.90 23.20
CA GLY A 455 19.19 -11.49 22.84
C GLY A 455 18.89 -10.58 24.02
N ALA A 456 18.49 -9.34 23.72
CA ALA A 456 18.05 -8.35 24.70
C ALA A 456 16.58 -7.99 24.43
N LEU A 457 15.84 -7.63 25.48
CA LEU A 457 14.47 -7.14 25.31
C LEU A 457 14.47 -5.81 24.57
N LYS A 458 13.61 -5.69 23.56
CA LYS A 458 13.38 -4.43 22.86
C LYS A 458 12.53 -3.50 23.74
N PRO A 459 12.87 -2.21 23.86
CA PRO A 459 12.05 -1.26 24.61
C PRO A 459 10.64 -1.17 24.05
N ILE A 460 9.64 -1.14 24.94
CA ILE A 460 8.22 -1.08 24.61
C ILE A 460 7.66 0.29 24.99
N GLY A 461 6.82 0.83 24.12
CA GLY A 461 5.95 1.97 24.43
C GLY A 461 4.49 1.58 24.33
N LYS A 462 3.62 2.59 24.25
CA LYS A 462 2.16 2.44 24.24
C LYS A 462 1.58 3.10 23.00
N LEU A 463 0.75 2.35 22.29
CA LEU A 463 -0.08 2.81 21.18
C LEU A 463 -1.50 2.99 21.71
N LEU A 464 -2.01 4.22 21.71
CA LEU A 464 -3.34 4.53 22.21
C LEU A 464 -4.29 4.60 21.02
N CYS A 465 -5.31 3.76 21.02
CA CYS A 465 -6.24 3.60 19.91
C CYS A 465 -7.69 3.80 20.36
N LYS A 466 -8.51 4.37 19.49
CA LYS A 466 -9.97 4.40 19.63
C LYS A 466 -10.62 3.60 18.51
N SER A 467 -11.88 3.24 18.64
CA SER A 467 -12.62 2.59 17.55
C SER A 467 -12.88 3.57 16.40
N TRP A 468 -12.97 3.05 15.17
CA TRP A 468 -13.51 3.78 14.01
C TRP A 468 -14.48 2.90 13.22
N GLU A 469 -15.30 3.52 12.36
CA GLU A 469 -16.38 2.86 11.60
C GLU A 469 -15.90 1.75 10.65
N GLY A 470 -14.60 1.66 10.40
CA GLY A 470 -14.02 0.79 9.40
C GLY A 470 -14.08 1.39 7.99
N PRO A 471 -13.59 0.66 6.98
CA PRO A 471 -13.25 1.24 5.69
C PRO A 471 -14.45 1.56 4.78
N GLY A 472 -15.68 1.24 5.19
CA GLY A 472 -16.92 1.61 4.47
C GLY A 472 -17.22 0.76 3.21
N TYR A 473 -16.62 -0.43 3.07
CA TYR A 473 -16.76 -1.27 1.87
C TYR A 473 -18.12 -1.99 1.74
N ALA A 474 -18.83 -2.19 2.85
CA ALA A 474 -19.99 -3.07 2.89
C ALA A 474 -21.30 -2.40 2.46
N TYR A 475 -22.23 -3.21 1.97
CA TYR A 475 -23.66 -2.89 1.94
C TYR A 475 -24.11 -2.86 3.40
N GLU A 476 -24.34 -1.67 3.96
CA GLU A 476 -25.12 -1.59 5.19
C GLU A 476 -26.58 -1.84 4.82
N ASP A 477 -26.96 -3.12 4.68
CA ASP A 477 -28.33 -3.56 4.91
C ASP A 477 -28.54 -3.65 6.43
N LYS A 478 -28.30 -2.54 7.10
CA LYS A 478 -28.64 -2.37 8.51
C LYS A 478 -30.10 -1.93 8.52
N THR A 479 -30.98 -2.78 9.03
CA THR A 479 -32.30 -2.32 9.48
C THR A 479 -32.09 -1.13 10.42
N ASP A 480 -32.94 -0.09 10.33
CA ASP A 480 -32.86 1.19 11.06
C ASP A 480 -32.65 1.10 12.60
N ASP A 481 -32.65 -0.11 13.17
CA ASP A 481 -32.60 -0.42 14.59
C ASP A 481 -31.18 -0.56 15.20
N GLY A 482 -30.10 -0.19 14.49
CA GLY A 482 -28.73 -0.46 14.98
C GLY A 482 -27.65 0.48 14.46
N ILE A 483 -27.73 1.77 14.78
CA ILE A 483 -26.52 2.59 14.85
C ILE A 483 -25.88 2.26 16.20
N ASP A 484 -24.99 1.27 16.23
CA ASP A 484 -24.13 1.06 17.40
C ASP A 484 -23.31 2.33 17.59
N GLU A 485 -23.51 3.03 18.71
CA GLU A 485 -22.67 4.16 19.08
C GLU A 485 -21.22 3.68 19.12
N LEU A 486 -20.34 4.32 18.34
CA LEU A 486 -18.92 4.01 18.36
C LEU A 486 -18.40 4.29 19.76
N ASP A 487 -17.76 3.29 20.36
CA ASP A 487 -17.08 3.48 21.63
C ASP A 487 -15.84 4.37 21.40
N ASP A 488 -15.91 5.59 21.92
CA ASP A 488 -14.82 6.57 21.95
C ASP A 488 -13.77 6.26 23.04
N SER A 489 -13.89 5.12 23.74
CA SER A 489 -12.88 4.69 24.70
C SER A 489 -11.51 4.53 24.05
N ILE A 490 -10.49 4.95 24.79
CA ILE A 490 -9.09 4.81 24.38
C ILE A 490 -8.55 3.53 24.98
N GLU A 491 -8.17 2.60 24.11
CA GLU A 491 -7.49 1.35 24.45
C GLU A 491 -5.97 1.49 24.30
N GLU A 492 -5.22 0.80 25.16
CA GLU A 492 -3.75 0.82 25.16
C GLU A 492 -3.20 -0.51 24.62
N PHE A 493 -2.28 -0.43 23.66
CA PHE A 493 -1.55 -1.58 23.12
C PHE A 493 -0.04 -1.40 23.31
N TRP A 494 0.64 -2.47 23.68
CA TRP A 494 2.09 -2.49 23.88
C TRP A 494 2.82 -2.84 22.58
N ILE A 495 3.70 -1.95 22.15
CA ILE A 495 4.40 -2.05 20.86
C ILE A 495 5.85 -1.58 21.04
N GLU A 496 6.77 -2.22 20.33
CA GLU A 496 8.18 -1.86 20.33
C GLU A 496 8.41 -0.42 19.90
N ASP A 497 9.28 0.25 20.63
CA ASP A 497 9.61 1.67 20.44
C ASP A 497 10.11 1.97 19.02
N GLU A 498 10.77 1.02 18.37
CA GLU A 498 11.23 1.14 16.97
C GLU A 498 10.08 1.16 15.96
N ILE A 499 8.99 0.45 16.25
CA ILE A 499 7.78 0.42 15.42
C ILE A 499 6.97 1.69 15.65
N LEU A 500 6.85 2.12 16.92
CA LEU A 500 6.20 3.38 17.29
C LEU A 500 6.86 4.63 16.67
N GLN A 501 8.09 4.54 16.15
CA GLN A 501 8.72 5.60 15.35
C GLN A 501 8.01 5.85 14.02
N GLN A 502 7.34 4.84 13.48
CA GLN A 502 6.68 4.88 12.18
C GLN A 502 5.17 5.13 12.31
N CYS A 503 4.59 4.89 13.48
CA CYS A 503 3.19 5.21 13.77
C CYS A 503 2.98 6.74 13.81
N TYR A 504 1.75 7.16 13.52
CA TYR A 504 1.31 8.55 13.61
C TYR A 504 -0.17 8.62 14.01
N PRO A 505 -0.62 9.68 14.70
CA PRO A 505 -2.03 9.88 15.01
C PRO A 505 -2.88 9.92 13.74
N GLY A 506 -4.04 9.29 13.79
CA GLY A 506 -4.95 9.08 12.67
C GLY A 506 -4.65 7.82 11.85
N LEU A 507 -3.49 7.16 11.99
CA LEU A 507 -3.25 5.87 11.34
C LEU A 507 -4.38 4.90 11.71
N LYS A 508 -4.98 4.27 10.70
CA LYS A 508 -6.11 3.38 10.85
C LYS A 508 -5.69 1.93 10.60
N LEU A 509 -6.30 1.02 11.32
CA LEU A 509 -5.91 -0.39 11.41
C LEU A 509 -7.18 -1.25 11.35
N GLU A 510 -7.09 -2.37 10.64
CA GLU A 510 -7.97 -3.52 10.81
C GLU A 510 -7.14 -4.65 11.42
N VAL A 511 -7.53 -5.12 12.60
CA VAL A 511 -6.74 -6.07 13.40
C VAL A 511 -7.65 -7.11 14.05
N ILE A 512 -7.07 -8.28 14.34
CA ILE A 512 -7.66 -9.27 15.25
C ILE A 512 -6.96 -9.11 16.59
N VAL A 513 -7.73 -8.69 17.60
CA VAL A 513 -7.24 -8.46 18.96
C VAL A 513 -7.64 -9.64 19.83
N HIS A 514 -6.65 -10.15 20.58
CA HIS A 514 -6.89 -11.13 21.63
C HIS A 514 -6.66 -10.46 22.99
N GLU A 515 -7.56 -10.73 23.93
CA GLU A 515 -7.41 -10.35 25.33
C GLU A 515 -7.12 -11.60 26.17
N LEU A 516 -6.12 -11.52 27.04
CA LEU A 516 -5.78 -12.57 27.99
C LEU A 516 -6.51 -12.35 29.32
N ASN A 517 -6.78 -13.42 30.07
CA ASN A 517 -7.39 -13.35 31.43
C ASN A 517 -6.60 -12.47 32.43
N ILE A 518 -5.33 -12.19 32.13
CA ILE A 518 -4.47 -11.29 32.89
C ILE A 518 -4.73 -9.80 32.61
N GLY A 519 -5.52 -9.45 31.58
CA GLY A 519 -5.84 -8.07 31.16
C GLY A 519 -4.95 -7.52 30.04
N VAL A 520 -3.99 -8.30 29.56
CA VAL A 520 -3.12 -7.91 28.44
C VAL A 520 -3.86 -8.15 27.12
N LYS A 521 -3.86 -7.13 26.26
CA LYS A 521 -4.33 -7.19 24.88
C LYS A 521 -3.15 -7.20 23.92
N TYR A 522 -3.25 -7.99 22.85
CA TYR A 522 -2.23 -8.05 21.80
C TYR A 522 -2.87 -8.25 20.42
N PHE A 523 -2.13 -7.88 19.37
CA PHE A 523 -2.53 -8.11 17.98
C PHE A 523 -2.13 -9.51 17.54
N ASP A 524 -3.12 -10.39 17.34
CA ASP A 524 -2.90 -11.74 16.79
C ASP A 524 -2.67 -11.70 15.28
N GLN A 525 -3.40 -10.81 14.61
CA GLN A 525 -3.25 -10.56 13.18
C GLN A 525 -3.49 -9.09 12.86
N VAL A 526 -2.69 -8.58 11.93
CA VAL A 526 -2.92 -7.27 11.31
C VAL A 526 -3.40 -7.52 9.90
N VAL A 527 -4.64 -7.12 9.63
CA VAL A 527 -5.32 -7.38 8.37
C VAL A 527 -4.94 -6.31 7.35
N GLU A 528 -5.07 -5.04 7.72
CA GLU A 528 -4.75 -3.92 6.83
C GLU A 528 -4.43 -2.63 7.58
N PHE A 529 -3.63 -1.77 6.95
CA PHE A 529 -3.37 -0.39 7.35
C PHE A 529 -4.05 0.59 6.41
N PHE A 530 -4.64 1.64 6.97
CA PHE A 530 -5.22 2.73 6.21
C PHE A 530 -4.59 4.06 6.61
N PRO A 531 -4.37 4.99 5.66
CA PRO A 531 -3.88 6.32 5.97
C PRO A 531 -4.90 7.10 6.81
N SER A 532 -4.45 8.18 7.44
CA SER A 532 -5.31 8.98 8.33
C SER A 532 -6.53 9.56 7.63
N PHE A 533 -6.35 9.85 6.35
CA PHE A 533 -7.36 10.43 5.49
C PHE A 533 -8.19 9.41 4.72
N HIS A 534 -8.15 8.12 5.09
CA HIS A 534 -8.94 7.09 4.43
C HIS A 534 -10.42 7.46 4.35
N LEU A 535 -10.95 7.45 3.13
CA LEU A 535 -12.35 7.71 2.83
C LEU A 535 -12.79 6.81 1.68
N TYR A 536 -13.87 6.07 1.87
CA TYR A 536 -14.55 5.39 0.77
C TYR A 536 -15.70 6.26 0.28
N LEU A 537 -15.67 6.68 -0.98
CA LEU A 537 -16.72 7.51 -1.55
C LEU A 537 -17.84 6.64 -2.15
N PRO A 538 -19.12 6.99 -1.93
CA PRO A 538 -20.24 6.32 -2.61
C PRO A 538 -20.10 6.30 -4.14
N ASN A 539 -19.41 7.29 -4.71
CA ASN A 539 -19.08 7.38 -6.13
C ASN A 539 -18.34 6.14 -6.66
N GLU A 540 -17.62 5.40 -5.80
CA GLU A 540 -17.00 4.12 -6.16
C GLU A 540 -18.01 3.08 -6.65
N LYS A 541 -19.24 3.11 -6.13
CA LYS A 541 -20.33 2.22 -6.57
C LYS A 541 -20.78 2.52 -8.01
N MET A 542 -20.50 3.72 -8.50
CA MET A 542 -20.82 4.16 -9.87
C MET A 542 -19.69 3.88 -10.87
N MET A 543 -18.55 3.36 -10.39
CA MET A 543 -17.43 2.99 -11.25
C MET A 543 -17.75 1.71 -12.01
N GLY A 544 -17.83 1.82 -13.34
CA GLY A 544 -18.23 0.69 -14.20
C GLY A 544 -19.75 0.49 -14.30
N TRP A 545 -20.54 1.42 -13.75
CA TRP A 545 -21.99 1.43 -13.95
C TRP A 545 -22.34 1.39 -15.44
N LYS A 546 -23.33 0.56 -15.76
CA LYS A 546 -23.94 0.46 -17.09
C LYS A 546 -25.41 0.77 -16.96
N GLU A 547 -25.97 1.41 -17.99
CA GLU A 547 -27.38 1.72 -18.01
C GLU A 547 -28.19 0.42 -17.90
N PRO A 548 -29.13 0.33 -16.92
CA PRO A 548 -29.99 -0.83 -16.79
C PRO A 548 -30.75 -1.05 -18.08
N VAL A 549 -30.56 -2.23 -18.68
CA VAL A 549 -31.37 -2.66 -19.82
C VAL A 549 -32.63 -3.32 -19.26
N PRO A 550 -33.84 -2.97 -19.75
CA PRO A 550 -35.06 -3.66 -19.36
C PRO A 550 -34.86 -5.17 -19.47
N ASN A 551 -35.08 -5.87 -18.36
CA ASN A 551 -35.00 -7.31 -18.36
C ASN A 551 -36.27 -7.86 -19.04
N GLU A 552 -36.15 -8.32 -20.28
CA GLU A 552 -37.25 -8.96 -21.01
C GLU A 552 -37.59 -10.35 -20.46
N ARG A 553 -36.81 -10.86 -19.50
CA ARG A 553 -37.06 -12.18 -18.88
C ARG A 553 -38.25 -12.08 -17.92
N PRO A 554 -39.19 -13.04 -17.98
CA PRO A 554 -40.25 -13.13 -16.99
C PRO A 554 -39.63 -13.38 -15.59
N PRO A 555 -40.11 -12.71 -14.53
CA PRO A 555 -39.66 -12.99 -13.18
C PRO A 555 -40.04 -14.43 -12.79
N PRO A 556 -39.27 -15.08 -11.89
CA PRO A 556 -39.69 -16.35 -11.31
C PRO A 556 -41.08 -16.18 -10.68
N THR A 557 -41.97 -17.13 -10.96
CA THR A 557 -43.32 -17.14 -10.38
C THR A 557 -43.47 -18.39 -9.50
N GLU A 558 -44.45 -18.40 -8.60
CA GLU A 558 -44.76 -19.61 -7.81
C GLU A 558 -45.03 -20.83 -8.71
N ASP A 559 -45.54 -20.62 -9.92
CA ASP A 559 -45.84 -21.66 -10.92
C ASP A 559 -44.62 -22.05 -11.79
N ASP A 560 -43.56 -21.23 -11.83
CA ASP A 560 -42.31 -21.52 -12.53
C ASP A 560 -41.10 -20.91 -11.77
N PRO A 561 -40.70 -21.54 -10.64
CA PRO A 561 -39.58 -21.05 -9.82
C PRO A 561 -38.24 -21.16 -10.54
N ASP A 562 -38.13 -22.08 -11.51
CA ASP A 562 -36.89 -22.39 -12.24
C ASP A 562 -36.81 -21.63 -13.58
N ALA A 563 -37.67 -20.64 -13.81
CA ALA A 563 -37.70 -19.85 -15.04
C ALA A 563 -36.34 -19.19 -15.35
N GLU A 564 -35.63 -18.77 -14.30
CA GLU A 564 -34.30 -18.17 -14.42
C GLU A 564 -33.21 -19.20 -14.78
N GLU A 565 -33.23 -20.37 -14.14
CA GLU A 565 -32.27 -21.45 -14.39
C GLU A 565 -32.40 -22.00 -15.81
N LYS A 566 -33.63 -22.21 -16.28
CA LYS A 566 -33.93 -22.68 -17.65
C LYS A 566 -33.40 -21.72 -18.73
N VAL A 567 -33.47 -20.41 -18.47
CA VAL A 567 -32.98 -19.38 -19.40
C VAL A 567 -31.45 -19.30 -19.36
N MET A 568 -30.83 -19.42 -18.19
CA MET A 568 -29.36 -19.46 -18.07
C MET A 568 -28.77 -20.70 -18.76
N ASP A 569 -29.42 -21.85 -18.64
CA ASP A 569 -29.06 -23.07 -19.35
C ASP A 569 -29.18 -22.92 -20.87
N ALA A 570 -30.20 -22.22 -21.35
CA ALA A 570 -30.37 -21.94 -22.77
C ALA A 570 -29.26 -21.03 -23.32
N ILE A 571 -28.89 -19.98 -22.57
CA ILE A 571 -27.80 -19.06 -22.94
C ILE A 571 -26.45 -19.79 -22.94
N ALA A 572 -26.19 -20.62 -21.93
CA ALA A 572 -24.96 -21.42 -21.87
C ALA A 572 -24.85 -22.38 -23.07
N LYS A 573 -25.97 -22.98 -23.50
CA LYS A 573 -26.03 -23.83 -24.69
C LYS A 573 -25.81 -23.04 -25.98
N ASP A 574 -26.39 -21.85 -26.11
CA ASP A 574 -26.19 -21.00 -27.30
C ASP A 574 -24.74 -20.50 -27.42
N ALA A 575 -24.12 -20.11 -26.30
CA ALA A 575 -22.71 -19.72 -26.28
C ALA A 575 -21.79 -20.90 -26.62
N ALA A 576 -22.09 -22.12 -26.14
CA ALA A 576 -21.34 -23.31 -26.51
C ALA A 576 -21.48 -23.64 -28.01
N ASN A 577 -22.68 -23.49 -28.57
CA ASN A 577 -22.95 -23.70 -29.99
C ASN A 577 -22.28 -22.64 -30.89
N GLU A 578 -22.08 -21.42 -30.41
CA GLU A 578 -21.39 -20.35 -31.14
C GLU A 578 -19.88 -20.59 -31.21
N VAL A 579 -19.28 -21.13 -30.15
CA VAL A 579 -17.87 -21.55 -30.11
C VAL A 579 -17.61 -22.74 -31.04
N GLU A 580 -18.57 -23.65 -31.22
CA GLU A 580 -18.46 -24.76 -32.19
C GLU A 580 -18.63 -24.34 -33.66
N ARG A 581 -19.11 -23.12 -33.93
CA ARG A 581 -19.27 -22.58 -35.29
C ARG A 581 -18.10 -21.74 -35.79
N ILE A 582 -17.13 -21.44 -34.92
CA ILE A 582 -15.86 -20.77 -35.25
C ILE A 582 -14.78 -21.84 -35.43
#